data_AF-B1N4X9-F1
#
_entry.id   AF-B1N4X9-F1
#
_cell.length_a   1.000
_cell.length_b   1.000
_cell.length_c   1.000
_cell.angle_alpha   90.00
_cell.angle_beta   90.00
_cell.angle_gamma   90.00
#
_symmetry.space_group_name_H-M   'P 1'
#
loop_
_entity.id
_entity.type
_entity.pdbx_description
1 polymer ?
#
loop_
_entity_poly.entity_id
_entity_poly.type
_entity_poly.pdbx_seq_one_letter_code
_entity_poly.pdbx_strand_id
1 'polypeptide(L)'
;MNNVGEQYRSMYNNLAFDPNNLANLDQDLPNYIQNYVPIFSLPQEWLWCESWCNQKVKSKAKTIDLCSNPIKPLGKIESALKYIEEWKSYDEITIKNM
;
A
#
# COMPACT_ATOMS: atom_id res chain seq x y z
N MET A 1 27.99 -2.17 13.52
CA MET A 1 27.11 -2.71 12.45
C MET A 1 25.69 -2.32 12.81
N ASN A 2 25.07 -1.40 12.06
CA ASN A 2 23.67 -1.03 12.26
C ASN A 2 22.79 -2.08 11.57
N ASN A 3 22.48 -3.18 12.25
CA ASN A 3 21.56 -4.19 11.71
C ASN A 3 20.12 -3.70 11.83
N VAL A 4 19.63 -3.02 10.80
CA VAL A 4 18.26 -2.47 10.75
C VAL A 4 17.22 -3.56 11.01
N GLY A 5 17.42 -4.77 10.47
CA GLY A 5 16.49 -5.87 10.69
C GLY A 5 16.36 -6.28 12.16
N GLU A 6 17.42 -6.18 12.96
CA GLU A 6 17.35 -6.43 14.40
C GLU A 6 16.59 -5.33 15.14
N GLN A 7 16.74 -4.06 14.73
CA GLN A 7 15.99 -2.94 15.30
C GLN A 7 14.48 -3.14 15.09
N TYR A 8 14.07 -3.51 13.87
CA TYR A 8 12.68 -3.85 13.58
C TYR A 8 12.17 -5.02 14.43
N ARG A 9 12.93 -6.13 14.50
CA ARG A 9 12.52 -7.31 15.29
C ARG A 9 12.44 -7.01 16.79
N SER A 10 13.39 -6.26 17.34
CA SER A 10 13.37 -5.84 18.74
C SER A 10 12.18 -4.95 19.03
N MET A 11 11.89 -3.98 18.15
CA MET A 11 10.73 -3.09 18.31
C MET A 11 9.41 -3.85 18.21
N TYR A 12 9.29 -4.76 17.24
CA TYR A 12 8.14 -5.66 17.13
C TYR A 12 7.92 -6.45 18.43
N ASN A 13 8.97 -7.12 18.95
CA ASN A 13 8.86 -7.90 20.18
C ASN A 13 8.39 -7.06 21.38
N ASN A 14 8.76 -5.78 21.46
CA ASN A 14 8.30 -4.90 22.53
C ASN A 14 6.83 -4.51 22.40
N LEU A 15 6.33 -4.32 21.17
CA LEU A 15 4.97 -3.81 20.90
C LEU A 15 3.92 -4.91 20.75
N ALA A 16 4.31 -6.10 20.28
CA ALA A 16 3.41 -7.17 19.87
C ALA A 16 2.62 -7.85 21.00
N PHE A 17 2.98 -7.59 22.27
CA PHE A 17 2.27 -8.14 23.42
C PHE A 17 0.89 -7.50 23.65
N ASP A 18 0.69 -6.25 23.24
CA ASP A 18 -0.60 -5.57 23.31
C ASP A 18 -1.36 -5.76 21.99
N PRO A 19 -2.52 -6.42 21.99
CA PRO A 19 -3.31 -6.66 20.78
C PRO A 19 -3.88 -5.38 20.15
N ASN A 20 -3.83 -4.24 20.85
CA ASN A 20 -4.26 -2.95 20.30
C ASN A 20 -3.14 -2.23 19.53
N ASN A 21 -1.89 -2.74 19.59
CA ASN A 21 -0.79 -2.22 18.79
C ASN A 21 -0.74 -2.89 17.42
N LEU A 22 -0.07 -2.23 16.45
CA LEU A 22 0.32 -2.81 15.16
C LEU A 22 -0.85 -3.45 14.37
N ALA A 23 -1.98 -2.73 14.30
CA ALA A 23 -3.17 -3.18 13.56
C ALA A 23 -2.84 -3.53 12.10
N ASN A 24 -1.93 -2.77 11.48
CA ASN A 24 -1.35 -3.06 10.17
C ASN A 24 0.18 -3.11 10.29
N LEU A 25 0.71 -4.23 10.78
CA LEU A 25 2.13 -4.42 11.11
C LEU A 25 3.10 -3.84 10.07
N ASP A 26 2.86 -4.11 8.79
CA ASP A 26 3.70 -3.73 7.67
C ASP A 26 3.74 -2.22 7.42
N GLN A 27 2.72 -1.47 7.86
CA GLN A 27 2.67 -0.01 7.77
C GLN A 27 3.06 0.63 9.12
N ASP A 28 2.47 0.14 10.21
CA ASP A 28 2.58 0.73 11.54
C ASP A 28 4.00 0.64 12.08
N LEU A 29 4.68 -0.51 11.90
CA LEU A 29 6.02 -0.69 12.46
C LEU A 29 7.06 0.21 11.78
N PRO A 30 7.15 0.29 10.44
CA PRO A 30 8.00 1.29 9.78
C PRO A 30 7.67 2.73 10.18
N ASN A 31 6.37 3.07 10.26
CA ASN A 31 5.95 4.41 10.65
C ASN A 31 6.37 4.75 12.08
N TYR A 32 6.28 3.80 13.01
CA TYR A 32 6.64 4.00 14.42
C TYR A 32 8.16 4.19 14.60
N ILE A 33 8.98 3.36 13.95
CA ILE A 33 10.43 3.33 14.15
C ILE A 33 11.21 4.36 13.32
N GLN A 34 10.54 5.20 12.52
CA GLN A 34 11.18 6.12 11.56
C GLN A 34 12.21 7.08 12.18
N ASN A 35 12.09 7.39 13.48
CA ASN A 35 13.05 8.20 14.23
C ASN A 35 14.41 7.51 14.43
N TYR A 36 14.44 6.18 14.38
CA TYR A 36 15.65 5.35 14.54
C TYR A 36 16.12 4.75 13.21
N VAL A 37 15.18 4.40 12.33
CA VAL A 37 15.46 3.91 10.98
C VAL A 37 14.89 4.90 9.95
N PRO A 38 15.73 5.69 9.26
CA PRO A 38 15.25 6.71 8.35
C PRO A 38 14.41 6.15 7.20
N ILE A 39 13.29 6.83 6.90
CA ILE A 39 12.46 6.58 5.72
C ILE A 39 12.60 7.78 4.78
N PHE A 40 13.02 7.50 3.54
CA PHE A 40 13.07 8.52 2.49
C PHE A 40 11.76 8.53 1.71
N SER A 41 11.02 9.64 1.78
CA SER A 41 9.74 9.78 1.09
C SER A 41 9.91 9.79 -0.43
N LEU A 42 9.11 8.98 -1.12
CA LEU A 42 9.01 9.04 -2.58
C LEU A 42 8.05 10.16 -3.01
N PRO A 43 8.24 10.75 -4.22
CA PRO A 43 7.28 11.68 -4.80
C PRO A 43 5.87 11.05 -4.94
N GLN A 44 4.82 11.85 -4.77
CA GLN A 44 3.41 11.39 -4.77
C GLN A 44 3.01 10.60 -6.03
N GLU A 45 3.60 10.91 -7.19
CA GLU A 45 3.34 10.20 -8.44
C GLU A 45 3.64 8.70 -8.39
N TRP A 46 4.43 8.23 -7.41
CA TRP A 46 4.73 6.81 -7.24
C TRP A 46 3.56 5.99 -6.73
N LEU A 47 2.55 6.59 -6.09
CA LEU A 47 1.40 5.88 -5.55
C LEU A 47 0.13 6.70 -5.70
N TRP A 48 -0.84 6.17 -6.43
CA TRP A 48 -2.19 6.72 -6.52
C TRP A 48 -3.22 5.72 -5.97
N CYS A 49 -4.21 6.21 -5.24
CA CYS A 49 -5.33 5.40 -4.80
C CYS A 49 -6.62 6.24 -4.76
N GLU A 50 -7.76 5.64 -5.12
CA GLU A 50 -8.98 6.42 -5.37
C GLU A 50 -9.51 7.14 -4.14
N SER A 51 -9.38 6.53 -2.96
CA SER A 51 -10.00 7.07 -1.75
C SER A 51 -9.27 8.27 -1.18
N TRP A 52 -7.96 8.41 -1.46
CA TRP A 52 -7.12 9.43 -0.83
C TRP A 52 -6.44 10.38 -1.82
N CYS A 53 -6.44 10.06 -3.12
CA CYS A 53 -5.82 10.89 -4.14
C CYS A 53 -6.88 11.61 -5.01
N ASN A 54 -6.56 12.82 -5.45
CA ASN A 54 -7.40 13.52 -6.41
C ASN A 54 -7.36 12.81 -7.78
N GLN A 55 -8.51 12.66 -8.45
CA GLN A 55 -8.55 12.10 -9.80
C GLN A 55 -7.70 12.88 -10.80
N LYS A 56 -7.53 14.19 -10.63
CA LYS A 56 -6.72 15.04 -11.51
C LYS A 56 -5.24 14.65 -11.54
N VAL A 57 -4.72 13.98 -10.51
CA VAL A 57 -3.31 13.57 -10.46
C VAL A 57 -3.09 12.14 -10.96
N LYS A 58 -4.16 11.39 -11.26
CA LYS A 58 -4.07 10.01 -11.74
C LYS A 58 -3.26 9.87 -13.03
N SER A 59 -3.34 10.85 -13.93
CA SER A 59 -2.58 10.84 -15.19
C SER A 59 -1.06 10.89 -15.00
N LYS A 60 -0.57 11.25 -13.81
CA LYS A 60 0.85 11.23 -13.45
C LYS A 60 1.24 9.99 -12.64
N ALA A 61 0.28 9.13 -12.29
CA ALA A 61 0.53 7.97 -11.45
C ALA A 61 1.42 6.95 -12.15
N LYS A 62 2.45 6.47 -11.46
CA LYS A 62 3.32 5.38 -11.88
C LYS A 62 2.82 4.03 -11.41
N THR A 63 2.12 4.00 -10.27
CA THR A 63 1.43 2.82 -9.76
C THR A 63 0.08 3.20 -9.17
N ILE A 64 -0.86 2.25 -9.18
CA ILE A 64 -2.20 2.41 -8.64
C ILE A 64 -2.43 1.31 -7.60
N ASP A 65 -2.70 1.71 -6.35
CA ASP A 65 -3.22 0.81 -5.33
C ASP A 65 -4.75 0.89 -5.30
N LEU A 66 -5.39 -0.28 -5.31
CA LEU A 66 -6.83 -0.41 -5.17
C LEU A 66 -7.21 -0.39 -3.68
N CYS A 67 -6.90 0.70 -2.98
CA CYS A 67 -7.10 0.81 -1.54
C CYS A 67 -8.58 0.63 -1.13
N SER A 68 -8.81 0.19 0.11
CA SER A 68 -10.17 0.07 0.66
C SER A 68 -10.80 1.44 0.85
N ASN A 69 -12.04 1.61 0.37
CA ASN A 69 -12.83 2.83 0.57
C ASN A 69 -13.82 2.62 1.73
N PRO A 70 -13.70 3.35 2.87
CA PRO A 70 -14.57 3.15 4.02
C PRO A 70 -15.99 3.72 3.83
N ILE A 71 -16.21 4.59 2.83
CA ILE A 71 -17.49 5.27 2.59
C ILE A 71 -18.29 4.57 1.48
N LYS A 72 -17.61 4.16 0.41
CA LYS A 72 -18.21 3.52 -0.77
C LYS A 72 -17.42 2.26 -1.12
N PRO A 73 -17.63 1.15 -0.37
CA PRO A 73 -16.89 -0.07 -0.61
C PRO A 73 -17.23 -0.64 -2.00
N LEU A 74 -16.19 -0.89 -2.79
CA LEU A 74 -16.26 -1.61 -4.06
C LEU A 74 -15.39 -2.86 -3.96
N GLY A 75 -15.81 -3.93 -4.64
CA GLY A 75 -14.96 -5.12 -4.77
C GLY A 75 -13.65 -4.80 -5.50
N LYS A 76 -12.58 -5.56 -5.26
CA LYS A 76 -11.28 -5.35 -5.92
C LYS A 76 -11.40 -5.46 -7.45
N ILE A 77 -12.12 -6.46 -7.96
CA ILE A 77 -12.34 -6.65 -9.41
C ILE A 77 -13.13 -5.48 -9.99
N GLU A 78 -14.22 -5.07 -9.34
CA GLU A 78 -15.02 -3.93 -9.78
C GLU A 78 -14.20 -2.63 -9.80
N SER A 79 -13.36 -2.42 -8.77
CA SER A 79 -12.47 -1.28 -8.69
C SER A 79 -11.42 -1.29 -9.80
N ALA A 80 -10.82 -2.45 -10.09
CA ALA A 80 -9.86 -2.61 -11.16
C ALA A 80 -10.48 -2.26 -12.52
N LEU A 81 -11.64 -2.84 -12.83
CA LEU A 81 -12.37 -2.56 -14.07
C LEU A 81 -12.82 -1.10 -14.21
N LYS A 82 -13.06 -0.41 -13.09
CA LYS A 82 -13.50 0.98 -13.06
C LYS A 82 -12.35 1.98 -13.17
N TYR A 83 -11.21 1.69 -12.52
CA TYR A 83 -10.12 2.64 -12.36
C TYR A 83 -8.88 2.31 -13.20
N ILE A 84 -8.78 1.14 -13.81
CA ILE A 84 -7.63 0.73 -14.62
C ILE A 84 -8.17 0.30 -15.99
N GLU A 85 -7.99 1.16 -16.99
CA GLU A 85 -8.60 0.98 -18.33
C GLU A 85 -8.03 -0.27 -19.03
N GLU A 86 -6.75 -0.52 -18.82
CA GLU A 86 -5.99 -1.64 -19.36
C GLU A 86 -6.20 -2.96 -18.61
N TRP A 87 -6.95 -2.98 -17.49
CA TRP A 87 -7.08 -4.20 -16.68
C TRP A 87 -7.72 -5.36 -17.46
N LYS A 88 -8.77 -5.07 -18.25
CA LYS A 88 -9.47 -6.09 -19.05
C LYS A 88 -8.54 -6.79 -20.04
N SER A 89 -7.63 -6.05 -20.67
CA SER A 89 -6.73 -6.65 -21.65
C SER A 89 -5.72 -7.57 -20.99
N TYR A 90 -5.21 -7.21 -19.80
CA TYR A 90 -4.31 -8.08 -19.04
C TYR A 90 -4.98 -9.37 -18.56
N ASP A 91 -6.22 -9.27 -18.08
CA ASP A 91 -7.00 -10.42 -17.63
C ASP A 91 -7.28 -11.39 -18.80
N GLU A 92 -7.71 -10.87 -19.94
CA GLU A 92 -7.96 -11.68 -21.16
C GLU A 92 -6.70 -12.36 -21.70
N ILE A 93 -5.54 -11.68 -21.69
CA ILE A 93 -4.26 -12.28 -22.09
C ILE A 93 -3.93 -13.45 -21.18
N THR A 94 -4.14 -13.28 -19.87
CA THR A 94 -3.83 -14.32 -18.88
C THR A 94 -4.70 -15.54 -19.09
N ILE A 95 -6.01 -15.35 -19.28
CA ILE A 95 -6.96 -16.45 -19.52
C ILE A 95 -6.63 -17.22 -20.80
N LYS A 96 -6.20 -16.55 -21.88
CA LYS A 96 -5.82 -17.22 -23.14
C LYS A 96 -4.53 -18.05 -23.03
N ASN A 97 -3.69 -17.76 -22.04
CA ASN A 97 -2.41 -18.44 -21.81
C ASN A 97 -2.49 -19.51 -20.70
N MET A 98 -3.67 -19.73 -20.11
CA MET A 98 -3.98 -20.84 -19.21
C MET A 98 -4.58 -22.01 -19.99
#